data_AF-V2UTR3-F1
#
_entry.id   AF-V2UTR3-F1
#
_cell.length_a   1.000
_cell.length_b   1.000
_cell.length_c   1.000
_cell.angle_alpha   90.00
_cell.angle_beta   90.00
_cell.angle_gamma   90.00
#
_symmetry.space_group_name_H-M   'P 1'
#
loop_
_entity.id
_entity.type
_entity.pdbx_description
1 polymer ?
#
loop_
_entity_poly.entity_id
_entity_poly.type
_entity_poly.pdbx_seq_one_letter_code
_entity_poly.pdbx_strand_id
1 'polypeptide(L)'
;MYIGQLAACCNTTPKAIRHYEQLGLLPEPKRLGKYRVYSDLDIRLVKMIRQAQTVGFSLAEIQELACIKAQQQRFPLDIAKQLMIEKWQKLEQQKQHLIQLQQDLLDLDQTLTRLYADEEQQICADDLA
;
A
#
# COMPACT_ATOMS: atom_id res chain seq x y z
N MET A 1 -6.00 8.14 27.33
CA MET A 1 -4.73 8.51 26.66
C MET A 1 -4.91 9.79 25.83
N TYR A 2 -3.90 10.66 25.70
CA TYR A 2 -3.98 11.86 24.84
C TYR A 2 -3.53 11.58 23.39
N ILE A 3 -3.86 12.49 22.45
CA ILE A 3 -3.58 12.30 21.01
C ILE A 3 -2.09 12.06 20.69
N GLY A 4 -1.17 12.73 21.41
CA GLY A 4 0.26 12.56 21.19
C GLY A 4 0.76 11.16 21.58
N GLN A 5 0.24 10.64 22.71
CA GLN A 5 0.53 9.28 23.15
C GLN A 5 -0.07 8.25 22.19
N LEU A 6 -1.31 8.47 21.73
CA LEU A 6 -1.96 7.61 20.72
C LEU A 6 -1.13 7.56 19.43
N ALA A 7 -0.68 8.72 18.95
CA ALA A 7 0.13 8.83 17.76
C ALA A 7 1.42 8.01 17.86
N ALA A 8 2.14 8.15 18.98
CA ALA A 8 3.35 7.38 19.25
C ALA A 8 3.08 5.87 19.33
N CYS A 9 2.05 5.44 20.07
CA CYS A 9 1.69 4.03 20.21
C CYS A 9 1.27 3.34 18.90
N CYS A 10 0.74 4.11 17.95
CA CYS A 10 0.25 3.61 16.67
C CYS A 10 1.20 3.90 15.49
N ASN A 11 2.42 4.40 15.77
CA ASN A 11 3.39 4.81 14.75
C ASN A 11 2.77 5.68 13.65
N THR A 12 2.06 6.73 14.08
CA THR A 12 1.36 7.67 13.22
C THR A 12 1.53 9.10 13.75
N THR A 13 0.90 10.07 13.10
CA THR A 13 0.95 11.47 13.52
C THR A 13 -0.39 11.91 14.13
N PRO A 14 -0.39 12.91 15.05
CA PRO A 14 -1.64 13.52 15.51
C PRO A 14 -2.49 14.08 14.36
N LYS A 15 -1.84 14.56 13.28
CA LYS A 15 -2.52 15.03 12.07
C LYS A 15 -3.31 13.90 11.39
N ALA A 16 -2.70 12.72 11.25
CA ALA A 16 -3.37 11.55 10.69
C ALA A 16 -4.55 11.09 11.54
N ILE A 17 -4.42 11.09 12.87
CA ILE A 17 -5.52 10.74 13.79
C ILE A 17 -6.70 11.70 13.61
N ARG A 18 -6.44 13.02 13.58
CA ARG A 18 -7.49 14.03 13.30
C ARG A 18 -8.14 13.82 11.93
N HIS A 19 -7.34 13.41 10.94
CA HIS A 19 -7.88 13.10 9.63
C HIS A 19 -8.80 11.87 9.66
N TYR A 20 -8.45 10.83 10.41
CA TYR A 20 -9.33 9.67 10.60
C TYR A 20 -10.62 10.03 11.33
N GLU A 21 -10.57 10.93 12.32
CA GLU A 21 -11.78 11.50 12.96
C GLU A 21 -12.67 12.23 11.94
N GLN A 22 -12.08 13.09 11.10
CA GLN A 22 -12.82 13.83 10.06
C GLN A 22 -13.49 12.90 9.03
N LEU A 23 -12.85 11.77 8.71
CA LEU A 23 -13.40 10.76 7.81
C LEU A 23 -14.44 9.84 8.48
N GLY A 24 -14.70 10.01 9.79
CA GLY A 24 -15.61 9.16 10.55
C GLY A 24 -15.07 7.75 10.82
N LEU A 25 -13.77 7.52 10.63
CA LEU A 25 -13.11 6.23 10.87
C LEU A 25 -12.88 5.96 12.36
N LEU A 26 -12.83 7.03 13.16
CA LEU A 26 -12.74 6.97 14.60
C LEU A 26 -14.01 7.58 15.21
N PRO A 27 -14.52 7.02 16.32
CA PRO A 27 -15.60 7.65 17.05
C PRO A 27 -15.16 9.03 17.56
N GLU A 28 -16.13 9.91 17.81
CA GLU A 28 -15.82 11.22 18.38
C GLU A 28 -15.14 11.04 19.74
N PRO A 29 -13.92 11.58 19.95
CA PRO A 29 -13.16 11.32 21.14
C PRO A 29 -13.79 12.01 22.35
N LYS A 30 -13.82 11.30 23.49
CA LYS A 30 -14.26 11.87 24.76
C LYS A 30 -13.38 13.05 25.15
N ARG A 31 -13.95 14.05 25.81
CA ARG A 31 -13.21 15.22 26.29
C ARG A 31 -13.09 15.19 27.80
N LEU A 32 -11.89 15.47 28.29
CA LEU A 32 -11.62 15.71 29.71
C LEU A 32 -11.11 17.16 29.83
N GLY A 33 -12.03 18.06 30.18
CA GLY A 33 -11.83 19.50 30.09
C GLY A 33 -11.58 19.92 28.63
N LYS A 34 -10.43 20.54 28.37
CA LYS A 34 -10.04 21.00 27.03
C LYS A 34 -9.40 19.90 26.17
N TYR A 35 -9.02 18.77 26.76
CA TYR A 35 -8.24 17.74 26.08
C TYR A 35 -9.10 16.60 25.53
N ARG A 36 -8.74 16.11 24.33
CA ARG A 36 -9.29 14.87 23.75
C ARG A 36 -8.63 13.66 24.40
N VAL A 37 -9.44 12.68 24.76
CA VAL A 37 -9.01 11.45 25.41
C VAL A 37 -9.48 10.26 24.58
N TYR A 38 -8.53 9.37 24.33
CA TYR A 38 -8.68 8.15 23.57
C TYR A 38 -8.60 6.94 24.50
N SER A 39 -9.37 5.93 24.16
CA SER A 39 -9.49 4.62 24.78
C SER A 39 -8.62 3.58 24.07
N ASP A 40 -8.49 2.39 24.67
CA ASP A 40 -7.78 1.28 24.03
C ASP A 40 -8.45 0.78 22.74
N LEU A 41 -9.76 0.99 22.60
CA LEU A 41 -10.47 0.69 21.35
C LEU A 41 -9.98 1.58 20.22
N ASP A 42 -9.74 2.86 20.49
CA ASP A 42 -9.23 3.80 19.49
C ASP A 42 -7.82 3.39 19.02
N ILE A 43 -6.99 2.87 19.92
CA ILE A 43 -5.67 2.31 19.58
C ILE A 43 -5.82 1.18 18.56
N ARG A 44 -6.72 0.22 18.83
CA ARG A 44 -6.95 -0.93 17.95
C ARG A 44 -7.45 -0.49 16.58
N LEU A 45 -8.37 0.48 16.53
CA LEU A 45 -8.87 1.04 15.27
C LEU A 45 -7.77 1.72 14.48
N VAL A 46 -6.98 2.61 15.11
CA VAL A 46 -5.88 3.28 14.42
C VAL A 46 -4.84 2.27 13.91
N LYS A 47 -4.48 1.26 14.71
CA LYS A 47 -3.55 0.20 14.27
C LYS A 47 -4.09 -0.58 13.07
N MET A 48 -5.38 -0.93 13.08
CA MET A 48 -6.03 -1.61 11.95
C MET A 48 -6.01 -0.75 10.68
N ILE A 49 -6.36 0.54 10.78
CA ILE A 49 -6.32 1.47 9.66
C ILE A 49 -4.89 1.54 9.08
N ARG A 50 -3.88 1.64 9.96
CA ARG A 50 -2.47 1.66 9.53
C ARG A 50 -2.04 0.37 8.84
N GLN A 51 -2.43 -0.79 9.36
CA GLN A 51 -2.15 -2.08 8.73
C GLN A 51 -2.79 -2.19 7.34
N ALA A 52 -4.06 -1.77 7.20
CA ALA A 52 -4.73 -1.74 5.89
C ALA A 52 -3.99 -0.82 4.91
N GLN A 53 -3.57 0.38 5.34
CA GLN A 53 -2.79 1.28 4.50
C GLN A 53 -1.45 0.67 4.06
N THR A 54 -0.75 -0.07 4.93
CA THR A 54 0.55 -0.67 4.59
C THR A 54 0.47 -1.73 3.49
N VAL A 55 -0.69 -2.37 3.32
CA VAL A 55 -0.92 -3.37 2.27
C VAL A 55 -1.62 -2.79 1.03
N GLY A 56 -1.77 -1.46 0.96
CA GLY A 56 -2.27 -0.77 -0.24
C GLY A 56 -3.76 -0.44 -0.24
N PHE A 57 -4.46 -0.51 0.90
CA PHE A 57 -5.80 0.06 1.01
C PHE A 57 -5.76 1.58 1.09
N SER A 58 -6.61 2.23 0.30
CA SER A 58 -6.83 3.66 0.39
C SER A 58 -7.73 4.00 1.58
N LEU A 59 -7.67 5.25 2.05
CA LEU A 59 -8.57 5.71 3.11
C LEU A 59 -10.04 5.70 2.68
N ALA A 60 -10.31 5.89 1.39
CA ALA A 60 -11.67 5.84 0.85
C ALA A 60 -12.26 4.42 0.95
N GLU A 61 -11.48 3.39 0.59
CA GLU A 61 -11.90 1.98 0.72
C GLU A 61 -12.17 1.60 2.19
N ILE A 62 -11.31 2.07 3.11
CA ILE A 62 -11.49 1.85 4.55
C ILE A 62 -12.74 2.58 5.06
N GLN A 63 -13.00 3.79 4.56
CA GLN A 63 -14.16 4.59 4.92
C GLN A 63 -15.47 3.95 4.46
N GLU A 64 -15.50 3.39 3.26
CA GLU A 64 -16.66 2.67 2.74
C GLU A 64 -17.02 1.47 3.64
N LEU A 65 -16.03 0.64 3.99
CA LEU A 65 -16.24 -0.47 4.92
C LEU A 65 -16.72 -0.01 6.30
N ALA A 66 -16.19 1.11 6.80
CA ALA A 66 -16.61 1.70 8.07
C ALA A 66 -18.06 2.21 8.01
N CYS A 67 -18.45 2.84 6.89
CA CYS A 67 -19.81 3.34 6.66
C CYS A 67 -20.83 2.19 6.63
N ILE A 68 -20.53 1.13 5.87
CA ILE A 68 -21.39 -0.06 5.80
C ILE A 68 -21.52 -0.71 7.17
N LYS A 69 -20.41 -0.82 7.92
CA LYS A 69 -20.44 -1.32 9.31
C LYS A 69 -21.35 -0.48 10.19
N ALA A 70 -21.30 0.85 10.08
CA ALA A 70 -22.14 1.75 10.87
C ALA A 70 -23.63 1.59 10.52
N GLN A 71 -23.96 1.41 9.24
CA GLN A 71 -25.34 1.23 8.77
C GLN A 71 -25.93 -0.13 9.17
N GLN A 72 -25.15 -1.21 9.00
CA GLN A 72 -25.62 -2.58 9.22
C GLN A 72 -25.40 -3.08 10.66
N GLN A 73 -24.74 -2.27 11.50
CA GLN A 73 -24.21 -2.64 12.83
C GLN A 73 -23.35 -3.92 12.85
N ARG A 74 -22.91 -4.39 11.69
CA ARG A 74 -22.12 -5.59 11.48
C ARG A 74 -21.01 -5.28 10.50
N PHE A 75 -19.81 -5.79 10.77
CA PHE A 75 -18.69 -5.62 9.85
C PHE A 75 -18.96 -6.41 8.55
N PRO A 76 -18.90 -5.76 7.37
CA PRO A 76 -19.16 -6.42 6.08
C PRO A 76 -17.95 -7.26 5.67
N LEU A 77 -17.82 -8.44 6.30
CA LEU A 77 -16.67 -9.33 6.11
C LEU A 77 -16.53 -9.77 4.65
N ASP A 78 -17.63 -9.99 3.95
CA ASP A 78 -17.62 -10.48 2.57
C ASP A 78 -17.08 -9.42 1.61
N ILE A 79 -17.48 -8.15 1.79
CA ILE A 79 -16.96 -7.01 1.02
C ILE A 79 -15.47 -6.83 1.31
N ALA A 80 -15.07 -6.88 2.58
CA ALA A 80 -13.66 -6.75 2.96
C ALA A 80 -12.79 -7.87 2.34
N LYS A 81 -13.29 -9.11 2.33
CA LYS A 81 -12.63 -10.25 1.68
C LYS A 81 -12.52 -10.07 0.17
N GLN A 82 -13.59 -9.59 -0.48
CA GLN A 82 -13.58 -9.35 -1.91
C GLN A 82 -12.53 -8.30 -2.29
N LEU A 83 -12.48 -7.18 -1.57
CA LEU A 83 -11.46 -6.15 -1.79
C LEU A 83 -10.03 -6.70 -1.57
N MET A 84 -9.83 -7.59 -0.58
CA MET A 84 -8.53 -8.26 -0.40
C MET A 84 -8.15 -9.12 -1.61
N ILE A 85 -9.10 -9.87 -2.17
CA ILE A 85 -8.86 -10.71 -3.36
C ILE A 85 -8.50 -9.83 -4.56
N GLU A 86 -9.23 -8.75 -4.79
CA GLU A 86 -8.97 -7.81 -5.89
C GLU A 86 -7.58 -7.15 -5.76
N LYS A 87 -7.20 -6.73 -4.55
CA LYS A 87 -5.87 -6.18 -4.28
C LYS A 87 -4.77 -7.21 -4.53
N TRP A 88 -4.97 -8.45 -4.06
CA TRP A 88 -4.02 -9.54 -4.28
C TRP A 88 -3.82 -9.81 -5.77
N GLN A 89 -4.90 -9.93 -6.54
CA GLN A 89 -4.85 -10.14 -7.98
C GLN A 89 -4.10 -9.03 -8.69
N LYS A 90 -4.36 -7.77 -8.33
CA LYS A 90 -3.67 -6.61 -8.90
C LYS A 90 -2.17 -6.63 -8.61
N LEU A 91 -1.78 -6.96 -7.37
CA LEU A 91 -0.36 -7.08 -7.00
C LEU A 91 0.32 -8.21 -7.76
N GLU A 92 -0.33 -9.37 -7.92
CA GLU A 92 0.25 -10.48 -8.68
C GLU A 92 0.38 -10.11 -10.17
N GLN A 93 -0.60 -9.44 -10.77
CA GLN A 93 -0.49 -8.93 -12.14
C GLN A 93 0.70 -7.97 -12.32
N GLN A 94 0.88 -7.03 -11.39
CA GLN A 94 2.02 -6.10 -11.41
C GLN A 94 3.35 -6.83 -11.29
N LYS A 95 3.44 -7.82 -10.39
CA LYS A 95 4.63 -8.66 -10.24
C LYS A 95 4.95 -9.42 -11.52
N GLN A 96 3.95 -10.06 -12.14
CA GLN A 96 4.15 -10.80 -13.40
C GLN A 96 4.64 -9.87 -14.51
N HIS A 97 4.09 -8.65 -14.61
CA HIS A 97 4.56 -7.66 -15.58
C HIS A 97 6.01 -7.26 -15.35
N LEU A 98 6.42 -7.04 -14.09
CA LEU A 98 7.82 -6.72 -13.77
C LEU A 98 8.77 -7.88 -14.09
N ILE A 99 8.35 -9.13 -13.85
CA ILE A 99 9.13 -10.32 -14.22
C ILE A 99 9.30 -10.38 -15.75
N GLN A 100 8.24 -10.12 -16.51
CA GLN A 100 8.32 -10.10 -17.97
C GLN A 100 9.31 -9.05 -18.47
N LEU A 101 9.22 -7.81 -17.96
CA LEU A 101 10.16 -6.75 -18.34
C LEU A 101 11.62 -7.10 -18.02
N GLN A 102 11.87 -7.79 -16.91
CA GLN A 102 13.21 -8.27 -16.58
C GLN A 102 13.73 -9.31 -17.58
N GLN A 103 12.86 -10.19 -18.05
CA GLN A 103 13.19 -11.17 -19.08
C GLN A 103 13.46 -10.49 -20.43
N ASP A 104 12.58 -9.57 -20.84
CA ASP A 104 12.73 -8.83 -22.10
C ASP A 104 14.06 -8.04 -22.15
N LEU A 105 14.48 -7.47 -21.01
CA LEU A 105 15.77 -6.77 -20.90
C LEU A 105 16.96 -7.73 -21.08
N LEU A 106 16.89 -8.94 -20.52
CA LEU A 106 17.94 -9.94 -20.67
C LEU A 106 18.02 -10.45 -22.12
N ASP A 107 16.87 -10.70 -22.74
CA ASP A 107 16.79 -11.15 -24.13
C ASP A 107 17.33 -10.09 -25.09
N LEU A 108 17.04 -8.81 -24.81
CA LEU A 108 17.59 -7.69 -25.58
C LEU A 108 19.12 -7.61 -25.43
N ASP A 109 19.65 -7.74 -24.22
CA ASP A 109 21.10 -7.74 -23.97
C ASP A 109 21.82 -8.87 -24.72
N GLN A 110 21.26 -10.08 -24.70
CA GLN A 110 21.78 -11.23 -25.46
C GLN A 110 21.71 -11.00 -26.96
N THR A 111 20.61 -10.40 -27.44
CA THR A 111 20.43 -10.08 -28.87
C THR A 111 21.47 -9.05 -29.32
N LEU A 112 21.66 -7.98 -28.55
CA LEU A 112 22.66 -6.96 -28.84
C LEU A 112 24.07 -7.56 -28.83
N THR A 113 24.40 -8.34 -27.81
CA THR A 113 25.68 -9.05 -27.72
C THR A 113 25.93 -9.90 -28.97
N ARG A 114 24.92 -10.65 -29.42
CA ARG A 114 25.04 -11.49 -30.62
C ARG A 114 25.19 -10.69 -31.90
N LEU A 115 24.45 -9.59 -32.06
CA LEU A 115 24.48 -8.76 -33.27
C LEU A 115 25.79 -7.99 -33.41
N TYR A 116 26.37 -7.53 -32.29
CA TYR A 116 27.59 -6.71 -32.29
C TYR A 116 28.87 -7.50 -32.01
N ALA A 117 28.78 -8.78 -31.62
CA ALA A 117 29.96 -9.66 -31.52
C ALA A 117 30.65 -9.93 -32.87
N ASP A 118 29.91 -9.78 -33.98
CA ASP A 118 30.43 -9.99 -35.34
C ASP A 118 31.19 -8.75 -35.87
N GLU A 119 30.96 -7.54 -35.33
CA GLU A 119 31.63 -6.31 -35.79
C GLU A 119 33.12 -6.25 -35.36
N GLU A 120 33.48 -6.85 -34.22
CA GLU A 120 34.89 -6.92 -33.78
C GLU A 120 35.74 -7.90 -34.59
N GLN A 121 35.14 -8.88 -35.27
CA GLN A 121 35.87 -9.84 -36.11
C GLN A 121 36.19 -9.28 -37.51
N GLN A 122 35.43 -8.29 -37.99
CA GLN A 122 35.66 -7.67 -39.29
C GLN A 122 36.79 -6.61 -39.25
N ILE A 123 36.96 -5.91 -38.13
CA ILE A 123 38.01 -4.86 -37.99
C ILE A 123 39.42 -5.47 -38.01
N CYS A 124 39.62 -6.69 -37.47
CA CYS A 124 40.91 -7.39 -37.54
C CYS A 124 41.26 -7.95 -38.94
N ALA A 125 40.30 -8.04 -39.87
CA ALA A 125 40.54 -8.58 -41.20
C ALA A 125 41.03 -7.53 -42.21
N ASP A 126 40.67 -6.26 -42.03
CA ASP A 126 41.02 -5.16 -42.94
C ASP A 126 42.37 -4.49 -42.61
N ASP A 127 42.95 -4.70 -41.42
CA ASP A 127 44.27 -4.15 -41.03
C ASP A 127 45.46 -5.07 -41.40
N LEU A 128 45.23 -6.14 -42.17
CA LEU A 128 46.26 -7.10 -42.63
C LEU A 128 46.38 -7.21 -44.18
N ALA A 129 45.78 -6.28 -44.94
CA ALA A 129 45.90 -6.18 -46.40
C ALA A 129 46.54 -4.85 -46.84
#